data_AF-A0A259F7M5-F1
#
_entry.id   AF-A0A259F7M5-F1
#
_cell.length_a   1.000
_cell.length_b   1.000
_cell.length_c   1.000
_cell.angle_alpha   90.00
_cell.angle_beta   90.00
_cell.angle_gamma   90.00
#
_symmetry.space_group_name_H-M   'P 1'
#
loop_
_entity.id
_entity.type
_entity.pdbx_description
1 polymer ?
#
loop_
_entity_poly.entity_id
_entity_poly.type
_entity_poly.pdbx_seq_one_letter_code
_entity_poly.pdbx_strand_id
1 'polypeptide(L)'
;MKIMTARDAKNHFGDFLDSARREPVIVTRNDRPVGIMISIEDAADTLIPDLFMDKESGYDEWLFGKVSRTMARVDAGETGLHEHADAMEQLKQRMEARLARKVV
;
A
#
# COMPACT_ATOMS: atom_id res chain seq x y z
N MET A 1 -1.17 -17.63 3.14
CA MET A 1 -2.37 -16.97 2.59
C MET A 1 -3.50 -18.00 2.60
N LYS A 2 -4.58 -17.71 3.32
CA LYS A 2 -5.70 -18.65 3.53
C LYS A 2 -6.88 -18.28 2.63
N ILE A 3 -7.63 -19.27 2.15
CA ILE A 3 -8.85 -19.05 1.36
C ILE A 3 -10.03 -19.59 2.17
N MET A 4 -11.06 -18.78 2.34
CA MET A 4 -12.27 -19.13 3.08
C MET A 4 -13.50 -18.75 2.26
N THR A 5 -14.57 -19.54 2.34
CA THR A 5 -15.82 -19.16 1.69
C THR A 5 -16.51 -18.04 2.47
N ALA A 6 -17.32 -17.24 1.80
CA ALA A 6 -18.12 -16.19 2.44
C ALA A 6 -19.08 -16.76 3.49
N ARG A 7 -19.52 -18.01 3.31
CA ARG A 7 -20.34 -18.72 4.30
C ARG A 7 -19.53 -19.06 5.55
N ASP A 8 -18.30 -19.55 5.39
CA ASP A 8 -17.44 -19.91 6.51
C ASP A 8 -16.97 -18.67 7.27
N ALA A 9 -16.60 -17.60 6.55
CA ALA A 9 -16.24 -16.32 7.16
C ALA A 9 -17.41 -15.72 7.96
N LYS A 10 -18.66 -15.86 7.47
CA LYS A 10 -19.86 -15.40 8.17
C LYS A 10 -20.16 -16.25 9.41
N ASN A 11 -20.06 -17.57 9.30
CA ASN A 11 -20.44 -18.49 10.37
C ASN A 11 -19.38 -18.60 11.48
N HIS A 12 -18.10 -18.42 11.13
CA HIS A 12 -16.95 -18.51 12.02
C HIS A 12 -16.17 -17.19 12.06
N PHE A 13 -16.88 -16.09 12.31
CA PHE A 13 -16.29 -14.75 12.22
C PHE A 13 -15.12 -14.54 13.19
N GLY A 14 -15.15 -15.14 14.39
CA GLY A 14 -14.02 -15.12 15.34
C GLY A 14 -12.76 -15.77 14.76
N ASP A 15 -12.88 -17.01 14.28
CA ASP A 15 -11.75 -17.75 13.67
C ASP A 15 -11.24 -17.07 12.40
N PHE A 16 -12.13 -16.41 11.65
CA PHE A 16 -11.79 -15.61 10.48
C PHE A 16 -10.92 -14.40 10.85
N LEU A 17 -11.26 -13.65 11.90
CA LEU A 17 -10.44 -12.54 12.40
C LEU A 17 -9.09 -13.02 12.92
N ASP A 18 -9.06 -14.12 13.67
CA ASP A 18 -7.83 -14.70 14.20
C ASP A 18 -6.92 -15.25 13.10
N SER A 19 -7.51 -15.70 11.99
CA SER A 19 -6.76 -16.08 10.78
C SER A 19 -6.20 -14.86 10.07
N ALA A 20 -7.03 -13.82 9.87
CA ALA A 20 -6.65 -12.58 9.19
C ALA A 20 -5.57 -11.78 9.91
N ARG A 21 -5.45 -11.95 11.24
CA ARG A 21 -4.36 -11.39 12.05
C ARG A 21 -3.02 -12.08 11.84
N ARG A 22 -3.02 -13.36 11.46
CA ARG A 22 -1.78 -14.15 11.28
C ARG A 22 -1.30 -14.15 9.84
N GLU A 23 -2.23 -14.16 8.90
CA GLU A 23 -1.93 -14.15 7.47
C GLU A 23 -3.11 -13.60 6.66
N PRO A 24 -2.88 -13.07 5.44
CA PRO A 24 -3.95 -12.61 4.57
C PRO A 24 -4.96 -13.72 4.24
N VAL A 25 -6.25 -13.40 4.37
CA VAL A 25 -7.37 -14.31 4.07
C VAL A 25 -8.16 -13.80 2.87
N ILE A 26 -8.29 -14.63 1.84
CA ILE A 26 -9.16 -14.37 0.69
C ILE A 26 -10.54 -14.98 0.96
N VAL A 27 -11.58 -14.17 0.80
CA VAL A 27 -12.97 -14.60 0.89
C VAL A 27 -13.50 -14.88 -0.51
N THR A 28 -14.05 -16.08 -0.72
CA THR A 28 -14.66 -16.50 -1.99
C THR A 28 -16.17 -16.71 -1.87
N ARG A 29 -16.91 -16.44 -2.94
CA ARG A 29 -18.34 -16.77 -3.07
C ARG A 29 -18.53 -17.50 -4.39
N ASN A 30 -19.08 -18.71 -4.35
CA ASN A 30 -19.25 -19.57 -5.54
C ASN A 30 -17.93 -19.69 -6.34
N ASP A 31 -16.84 -20.01 -5.64
CA ASP A 31 -15.49 -20.16 -6.19
C ASP A 31 -14.89 -18.90 -6.85
N ARG A 32 -15.52 -17.74 -6.66
CA ARG A 32 -15.00 -16.44 -7.11
C ARG A 32 -14.48 -15.63 -5.93
N PRO A 33 -13.26 -15.07 -5.98
CA PRO A 33 -12.78 -14.18 -4.92
C PRO A 33 -13.62 -12.90 -4.89
N VAL A 34 -14.09 -12.52 -3.71
CA VAL A 34 -14.96 -11.35 -3.49
C VAL A 34 -14.39 -10.35 -2.49
N GLY A 35 -13.41 -10.74 -1.68
CA GLY A 35 -12.77 -9.83 -0.72
C GLY A 35 -11.47 -10.42 -0.19
N ILE A 36 -10.62 -9.55 0.34
CA ILE A 36 -9.39 -9.94 1.03
C ILE A 36 -9.40 -9.23 2.38
N MET A 37 -9.06 -9.96 3.44
CA MET A 37 -8.82 -9.39 4.75
C MET A 37 -7.34 -9.54 5.10
N ILE A 38 -6.73 -8.42 5.49
CA ILE A 38 -5.32 -8.31 5.87
C ILE A 38 -5.28 -7.59 7.21
N SER A 39 -4.33 -7.96 8.08
CA SER A 39 -4.11 -7.23 9.33
C SER A 39 -3.64 -5.80 9.04
N ILE A 40 -3.99 -4.84 9.89
CA ILE A 40 -3.54 -3.44 9.73
C ILE A 40 -2.01 -3.35 9.85
N GLU A 41 -1.40 -4.19 10.68
CA GLU A 41 0.05 -4.26 10.86
C GLU A 41 0.73 -4.71 9.56
N ASP A 42 0.25 -5.80 8.94
CA ASP A 42 0.77 -6.27 7.65
C ASP A 42 0.44 -5.30 6.51
N ALA A 43 -0.71 -4.62 6.58
CA ALA A 43 -1.08 -3.63 5.60
C ALA A 43 -0.18 -2.39 5.70
N ALA A 44 0.20 -1.94 6.91
CA ALA A 44 1.03 -0.76 7.13
C ALA A 44 2.43 -0.86 6.49
N ASP A 45 2.95 -2.08 6.32
CA ASP A 45 4.22 -2.34 5.62
C ASP A 45 4.05 -2.44 4.09
N THR A 46 2.82 -2.29 3.58
CA THR A 46 2.51 -2.27 2.15
C THR A 46 1.94 -0.92 1.70
N LEU A 47 1.84 -0.70 0.38
CA LEU A 47 1.16 0.47 -0.21
C LEU A 47 -0.38 0.35 -0.21
N ILE A 48 -0.93 -0.74 0.34
CA ILE A 48 -2.38 -1.04 0.32
C ILE A 48 -3.18 -0.02 1.17
N PRO A 49 -2.77 0.39 2.39
CA PRO A 49 -3.50 1.38 3.17
C PRO A 49 -3.59 2.72 2.46
N ASP A 50 -2.50 3.18 1.82
CA ASP A 50 -2.47 4.44 1.07
C ASP A 50 -3.38 4.43 -0.17
N LEU A 51 -3.72 3.24 -0.67
CA LEU A 51 -4.59 3.06 -1.84
C LEU A 51 -6.08 2.95 -1.48
N PHE A 52 -6.41 2.45 -0.29
CA PHE A 52 -7.79 2.09 0.09
C PHE A 52 -8.34 2.78 1.35
N MET A 53 -7.50 3.46 2.15
CA MET A 53 -8.00 4.34 3.21
C MET A 53 -8.49 5.64 2.57
N ASP A 54 -9.63 6.17 3.06
CA ASP A 54 -10.11 7.48 2.67
C ASP A 54 -8.99 8.49 2.90
N LYS A 55 -8.41 8.96 1.79
CA LYS A 55 -7.36 9.96 1.86
C LYS A 55 -7.97 11.21 2.49
N GLU A 56 -7.24 11.85 3.40
CA GLU A 56 -7.72 13.07 4.05
C GLU A 56 -8.26 14.05 3.01
N SER A 57 -9.37 14.71 3.33
CA SER A 57 -9.99 15.71 2.45
C SER A 57 -8.93 16.72 1.99
N GLY A 58 -8.71 16.79 0.67
CA GLY A 58 -7.68 17.64 0.06
C GLY A 58 -6.38 16.93 -0.38
N TYR A 59 -6.21 15.63 -0.08
CA TYR A 59 -5.04 14.87 -0.55
C TYR A 59 -4.95 14.84 -2.07
N ASP A 60 -6.07 14.60 -2.76
CA ASP A 60 -6.07 14.49 -4.22
C ASP A 60 -5.76 15.84 -4.89
N GLU A 61 -6.26 16.95 -4.34
CA GLU A 61 -5.95 18.30 -4.83
C GLU A 61 -4.46 18.63 -4.61
N TRP A 62 -3.94 18.32 -3.43
CA TRP A 62 -2.51 18.47 -3.13
C TRP A 62 -1.62 17.60 -4.01
N LEU A 63 -1.98 16.33 -4.21
CA LEU A 63 -1.23 15.37 -5.02
C LEU A 63 -1.20 15.85 -6.48
N PHE A 64 -2.36 16.22 -7.01
CA PHE A 64 -2.48 16.75 -8.36
C PHE A 64 -1.64 18.01 -8.54
N GLY A 65 -1.68 18.94 -7.58
CA GLY A 65 -0.86 20.15 -7.60
C GLY A 65 0.65 19.86 -7.55
N LYS A 66 1.07 18.88 -6.72
CA LYS A 66 2.47 18.46 -6.64
C LYS A 66 2.96 17.83 -7.95
N VAL A 67 2.19 16.90 -8.52
CA VAL A 67 2.54 16.24 -9.78
C VAL A 67 2.61 17.26 -10.92
N SER A 68 1.59 18.11 -11.05
CA SER A 68 1.53 19.14 -12.10
C SER A 68 2.72 20.10 -12.03
N ARG A 69 3.09 20.55 -10.82
CA ARG A 69 4.27 21.41 -10.61
C ARG A 69 5.57 20.69 -10.97
N THR A 70 5.68 19.40 -10.65
CA THR A 70 6.86 18.60 -10.98
C THR A 70 6.98 18.44 -12.48
N MET A 71 5.89 18.13 -13.19
CA MET A 71 5.88 18.05 -14.64
C MET A 71 6.28 19.36 -15.30
N ALA A 72 5.73 20.50 -14.85
CA ALA A 72 6.11 21.81 -15.38
C ALA A 72 7.62 22.10 -15.21
N ARG A 73 8.22 21.68 -14.09
CA ARG A 73 9.66 21.84 -13.85
C ARG A 73 10.51 20.89 -14.70
N VAL A 74 9.99 19.71 -15.03
CA VAL A 74 10.65 18.78 -15.96
C VAL A 74 10.61 19.36 -17.38
N ASP A 75 9.45 19.84 -17.82
CA ASP A 75 9.28 20.47 -19.14
C ASP A 75 10.16 21.72 -19.30
N ALA A 76 10.33 22.51 -18.23
CA ALA A 76 11.21 23.67 -18.18
C ALA A 76 12.72 23.31 -18.09
N GLY A 77 13.07 22.02 -17.96
CA GLY A 77 14.47 21.58 -17.80
C GLY A 77 15.10 21.92 -16.44
N GLU A 78 14.30 22.35 -15.46
CA GLU A 78 14.75 22.71 -14.11
C GLU A 78 14.94 21.49 -13.19
N THR A 79 14.59 20.30 -13.69
CA THR A 79 14.67 19.05 -12.93
C THR A 79 15.60 18.08 -13.66
N GLY A 80 16.65 17.64 -12.98
CA GLY A 80 17.53 16.60 -13.49
C GLY A 80 16.77 15.28 -13.68
N LEU A 81 16.83 14.72 -14.88
CA LEU A 81 16.36 13.37 -15.14
C LEU A 81 17.45 12.38 -14.75
N HIS A 82 17.04 11.28 -14.12
CA HIS A 82 17.92 10.19 -13.75
C HIS A 82 17.54 8.96 -14.56
N GLU A 83 18.54 8.18 -14.96
CA GLU A 83 18.30 6.82 -15.46
C GLU A 83 17.60 6.00 -14.37
N HIS A 84 16.71 5.11 -14.81
CA HIS A 84 15.83 4.38 -13.90
C HIS A 84 16.60 3.57 -12.85
N ALA A 85 17.69 2.92 -13.26
CA ALA A 85 18.54 2.14 -12.36
C ALA A 85 19.13 3.00 -11.23
N ASP A 86 19.68 4.16 -11.57
CA ASP A 86 20.28 5.10 -10.62
C ASP A 86 19.23 5.70 -9.68
N ALA A 87 18.02 5.97 -10.19
CA ALA A 87 16.91 6.45 -9.38
C ALA A 87 16.47 5.40 -8.34
N MET A 88 16.40 4.13 -8.74
CA MET A 88 16.03 3.02 -7.86
C MET A 88 17.10 2.75 -6.80
N GLU A 89 18.38 2.87 -7.15
CA GLU A 89 19.48 2.74 -6.20
C GLU A 89 19.46 3.87 -5.14
N GLN A 90 19.25 5.12 -5.58
CA GLN A 90 19.08 6.24 -4.65
C GLN A 90 17.86 6.09 -3.73
N LEU A 91 16.74 5.55 -4.25
CA LEU A 91 15.56 5.28 -3.44
C LEU A 91 15.85 4.22 -2.37
N LYS A 92 16.52 3.13 -2.76
CA LYS A 92 16.92 2.06 -1.84
C LYS A 92 17.79 2.60 -0.70
N GLN A 93 18.83 3.37 -1.02
CA GLN A 93 19.71 3.99 -0.03
C GLN A 93 18.95 4.92 0.93
N ARG A 94 18.00 5.72 0.42
CA ARG A 94 17.15 6.59 1.25
C ARG A 94 16.24 5.78 2.18
N MET A 95 15.67 4.67 1.70
CA MET A 95 14.84 3.79 2.52
C MET A 95 15.65 3.13 3.63
N GLU A 96 16.84 2.59 3.31
CA GLU A 96 17.76 2.01 4.30
C GLU A 96 18.15 3.03 5.37
N ALA A 97 18.50 4.26 4.98
CA ALA A 97 18.82 5.33 5.92
C ALA A 97 17.61 5.72 6.80
N ARG A 98 16.40 5.75 6.24
CA ARG A 98 15.17 6.06 6.98
C ARG A 98 14.83 4.96 7.99
N LEU A 99 15.02 3.70 7.62
CA LEU A 99 14.81 2.55 8.49
C LEU A 99 15.83 2.55 9.64
N ALA A 100 17.12 2.80 9.36
CA ALA A 100 18.15 2.89 10.38
C ALA A 100 17.88 3.99 11.41
N ARG A 101 17.27 5.11 10.99
CA ARG A 101 16.88 6.23 11.88
C ARG A 101 15.71 5.93 12.80
N LYS A 102 14.88 4.94 12.47
CA LYS A 102 13.68 4.57 13.24
C LYS A 102 13.97 3.54 14.34
N VAL A 103 15.19 2.98 14.34
CA VAL A 103 15.68 1.96 15.29
C VAL A 103 16.46 2.59 16.46
N VAL A 104 16.59 3.92 16.50
CA VAL A 104 17.21 4.69 17.60
C VAL A 104 16.16 5.45 18.38
#